data_AF-A0A7C7UJV9-F1
#
_entry.id   AF-A0A7C7UJV9-F1
#
_cell.length_a   1.000
_cell.length_b   1.000
_cell.length_c   1.000
_cell.angle_alpha   90.00
_cell.angle_beta   90.00
_cell.angle_gamma   90.00
#
_symmetry.space_group_name_H-M   'P 1'
#
loop_
_entity.id
_entity.type
_entity.pdbx_description
1 polymer ?
#
loop_
_entity_poly.entity_id
_entity_poly.type
_entity_poly.pdbx_seq_one_letter_code
_entity_poly.pdbx_strand_id
1 'polypeptide(L)'
;MQQVLQRRVSSFLKRFKWRITLKLKGDIFQMNDPKNPPFSTITEEEIQPVLELLQGGDPDAIARKAGITKERLFRMRDAFLIQAERQRADEEEVILLRKVGRNEACPCGSGKKYKHCCLERHEMVKAKMDGEEIERRIAKEREQQKLIELINKTFDLLASHQYGKAIRTASRLLNRYPNEDRLHDIIATSHLYAGRCDEAIKICKWRWEVAKEEKDYFIKHGRYRDAEAEKPSLSYYYPPMTWLQKYWIAVKGKEYRSLYPEPQNIEIVKLVKDLQTADDTQRFPERQTKGYELRRNALHETIEQLKSRGADIIPYLLPLACRYSWSGLFVPEILSHFKTELSVRSLIDISMFGFSYASGASLHYLEEMGEDVIPFIKDAFSRDKTFDPIKTGIVSVLGNIRTHSSYELLISLLEHESPHIVNWAGGALGKFGNVEALPYMIAANERIGGEHMIDEAIQKLKKVQDLD
;
A
#
# COMPACT_ATOMS: atom_id res chain seq x y z
N MET A 1 -26.34 37.52 1.18
CA MET A 1 -24.97 37.03 1.45
C MET A 1 -24.94 35.54 1.86
N GLN A 2 -25.81 35.09 2.79
CA GLN A 2 -25.94 33.66 3.19
C GLN A 2 -26.34 32.69 2.06
N GLN A 3 -27.26 33.06 1.16
CA GLN A 3 -27.68 32.18 0.05
C GLN A 3 -26.58 31.92 -1.01
N VAL A 4 -25.62 32.84 -1.16
CA VAL A 4 -24.47 32.68 -2.08
C VAL A 4 -23.40 31.77 -1.46
N LEU A 5 -23.22 31.83 -0.13
CA LEU A 5 -22.41 30.85 0.60
C LEU A 5 -23.02 29.45 0.56
N GLN A 6 -24.33 29.31 0.79
CA GLN A 6 -25.02 28.00 0.73
C GLN A 6 -24.92 27.33 -0.66
N ARG A 7 -25.06 28.08 -1.76
CA ARG A 7 -24.91 27.54 -3.12
C ARG A 7 -23.47 27.11 -3.44
N ARG A 8 -22.47 27.83 -2.92
CA ARG A 8 -21.04 27.49 -3.09
C ARG A 8 -20.62 26.29 -2.24
N VAL A 9 -21.16 26.15 -1.03
CA VAL A 9 -20.96 24.99 -0.14
C VAL A 9 -21.62 23.74 -0.72
N SER A 10 -22.82 23.85 -1.30
CA SER A 10 -23.51 22.72 -1.97
C SER A 10 -22.74 22.20 -3.20
N SER A 11 -22.15 23.10 -4.01
CA SER A 11 -21.32 22.73 -5.16
C SER A 11 -19.98 22.10 -4.75
N PHE A 12 -19.38 22.58 -3.66
CA PHE A 12 -18.17 22.01 -3.06
C PHE A 12 -18.44 20.61 -2.49
N LEU A 13 -19.54 20.43 -1.74
CA LEU A 13 -19.94 19.13 -1.18
C LEU A 13 -20.26 18.10 -2.25
N LYS A 14 -20.92 18.47 -3.36
CA LYS A 14 -21.16 17.54 -4.50
C LYS A 14 -19.87 17.09 -5.19
N ARG A 15 -18.85 17.95 -5.28
CA ARG A 15 -17.52 17.60 -5.82
C ARG A 15 -16.66 16.80 -4.84
N PHE A 16 -16.82 17.08 -3.55
CA PHE A 16 -16.15 16.38 -2.46
C PHE A 16 -16.68 14.93 -2.32
N LYS A 17 -18.00 14.74 -2.38
CA LYS A 17 -18.66 13.41 -2.38
C LYS A 17 -18.16 12.51 -3.51
N TRP A 18 -18.00 13.07 -4.72
CA TRP A 18 -17.49 12.34 -5.89
C TRP A 18 -15.99 11.99 -5.80
N ARG A 19 -15.17 12.87 -5.19
CA ARG A 19 -13.72 12.64 -5.00
C ARG A 19 -13.42 11.63 -3.88
N ILE A 20 -14.24 11.53 -2.83
CA ILE A 20 -14.07 10.55 -1.74
C ILE A 20 -14.29 9.12 -2.25
N THR A 21 -15.31 8.88 -3.07
CA THR A 21 -15.59 7.56 -3.64
C THR A 21 -14.47 7.07 -4.58
N LEU A 22 -13.68 7.99 -5.17
CA LEU A 22 -12.56 7.69 -6.05
C LEU A 22 -11.20 7.57 -5.32
N LYS A 23 -11.03 8.18 -4.15
CA LYS A 23 -9.76 8.20 -3.39
C LYS A 23 -9.57 7.04 -2.40
N LEU A 24 -10.56 6.13 -2.27
CA LEU A 24 -10.41 4.90 -1.47
C LEU A 24 -9.56 3.81 -2.14
N LYS A 25 -8.89 4.11 -3.27
CA LYS A 25 -7.85 3.27 -3.85
C LYS A 25 -6.62 4.09 -4.16
N GLY A 26 -5.65 4.04 -3.23
CA GLY A 26 -4.25 4.39 -3.44
C GLY A 26 -4.00 5.87 -3.70
N ASP A 27 -3.43 6.57 -2.71
CA ASP A 27 -2.30 7.49 -2.88
C ASP A 27 -2.03 8.21 -1.55
N ILE A 28 -0.92 7.85 -0.90
CA ILE A 28 -0.41 8.48 0.31
C ILE A 28 0.57 9.58 -0.13
N PHE A 29 0.18 10.84 0.02
CA PHE A 29 1.11 11.97 0.14
C PHE A 29 0.95 12.51 1.56
N GLN A 30 1.93 12.23 2.42
CA GLN A 30 2.03 12.76 3.78
C GLN A 30 3.11 13.85 3.80
N MET A 31 2.75 15.06 4.21
CA MET A 31 3.69 16.07 4.70
C MET A 31 3.30 16.37 6.14
N ASN A 32 4.23 16.12 7.07
CA ASN A 32 4.06 16.31 8.50
C ASN A 32 4.53 17.72 8.90
N ASP A 33 3.65 18.48 9.57
CA ASP A 33 3.98 19.70 10.30
C ASP A 33 4.09 19.32 11.80
N PRO A 34 5.26 19.48 12.46
CA PRO A 34 5.48 19.01 13.83
C PRO A 34 4.69 19.78 14.90
N LYS A 35 3.90 20.81 14.53
CA LYS A 35 3.01 21.52 15.47
C LYS A 35 1.53 21.17 15.32
N ASN A 36 1.15 20.32 14.36
CA ASN A 36 -0.23 19.86 14.17
C ASN A 36 -0.24 18.49 13.45
N PRO A 37 -0.57 17.36 14.13
CA PRO A 37 -0.56 16.05 13.49
C PRO A 37 -1.59 16.00 12.34
N PRO A 38 -1.32 15.27 11.25
CA PRO A 38 -2.28 15.15 10.16
C PRO A 38 -3.50 14.35 10.62
N PHE A 39 -4.69 14.92 10.44
CA PHE A 39 -5.94 14.14 10.42
C PHE A 39 -5.88 13.20 9.21
N SER A 40 -5.36 11.99 9.40
CA SER A 40 -5.41 10.93 8.40
C SER A 40 -6.86 10.47 8.24
N THR A 41 -7.41 10.66 7.03
CA THR A 41 -8.70 10.10 6.56
C THR A 41 -9.84 10.27 7.54
N ILE A 42 -10.34 11.51 7.65
CA ILE A 42 -11.62 11.74 8.33
C ILE A 42 -12.73 11.10 7.47
N THR A 43 -13.48 10.17 8.03
CA THR A 43 -14.61 9.53 7.34
C THR A 43 -15.75 10.54 7.11
N GLU A 44 -16.66 10.25 6.17
CA GLU A 44 -17.81 11.14 5.91
C GLU A 44 -18.68 11.33 7.17
N GLU A 45 -18.71 10.30 8.04
CA GLU A 45 -19.41 10.28 9.32
C GLU A 45 -18.72 11.16 10.38
N GLU A 46 -17.39 11.25 10.36
CA GLU A 46 -16.60 12.05 11.31
C GLU A 46 -16.58 13.57 10.98
N ILE A 47 -16.75 13.96 9.71
CA ILE A 47 -16.87 15.37 9.28
C ILE A 47 -18.31 15.90 9.45
N GLN A 48 -19.31 15.02 9.50
CA GLN A 48 -20.72 15.40 9.53
C GLN A 48 -21.08 16.45 10.61
N PRO A 49 -20.59 16.38 11.86
CA PRO A 49 -20.85 17.41 12.87
C PRO A 49 -20.26 18.77 12.50
N VAL A 50 -19.09 18.79 11.86
CA VAL A 50 -18.43 20.03 11.39
C VAL A 50 -19.25 20.65 10.25
N LEU A 51 -19.85 19.85 9.36
CA LEU A 51 -20.69 20.34 8.27
C LEU A 51 -22.00 20.93 8.78
N GLU A 52 -22.66 20.27 9.73
CA GLU A 52 -23.87 20.79 10.39
C GLU A 52 -23.58 22.14 11.06
N LEU A 53 -22.41 22.28 11.70
CA LEU A 53 -21.97 23.54 12.30
C LEU A 53 -21.71 24.63 11.24
N LEU A 54 -21.00 24.31 10.15
CA LEU A 54 -20.72 25.26 9.06
C LEU A 54 -22.00 25.69 8.29
N GLN A 55 -23.06 24.88 8.35
CA GLN A 55 -24.38 25.20 7.81
C GLN A 55 -25.24 26.06 8.75
N GLY A 56 -24.72 26.40 9.93
CA GLY A 56 -25.36 27.28 10.91
C GLY A 56 -26.18 26.58 11.98
N GLY A 57 -25.98 25.27 12.20
CA GLY A 57 -26.63 24.54 13.29
C GLY A 57 -26.08 24.90 14.67
N ASP A 58 -26.86 24.60 15.71
CA ASP A 58 -26.53 24.90 17.10
C ASP A 58 -25.33 24.06 17.62
N PRO A 59 -24.23 24.68 18.07
CA PRO A 59 -23.02 23.96 18.48
C PRO A 59 -23.23 22.96 19.63
N ASP A 60 -24.09 23.30 20.60
CA ASP A 60 -24.30 22.48 21.79
C ASP A 60 -25.20 21.26 21.50
N ALA A 61 -26.18 21.41 20.62
CA ALA A 61 -26.99 20.31 20.11
C ALA A 61 -26.17 19.35 19.24
N ILE A 62 -25.32 19.89 18.35
CA ILE A 62 -24.47 19.09 17.45
C ILE A 62 -23.43 18.28 18.25
N ALA A 63 -22.76 18.92 19.21
CA ALA A 63 -21.75 18.28 20.04
C ALA A 63 -22.33 17.10 20.84
N ARG A 64 -23.51 17.28 21.45
CA ARG A 64 -24.24 16.21 22.17
C ARG A 64 -24.63 15.05 21.25
N LYS A 65 -25.21 15.36 20.08
CA LYS A 65 -25.62 14.35 19.09
C LYS A 65 -24.42 13.52 18.59
N ALA A 66 -23.25 14.14 18.46
CA ALA A 66 -22.03 13.50 18.02
C ALA A 66 -21.19 12.85 19.13
N GLY A 67 -21.64 12.91 20.40
CA GLY A 67 -20.90 12.35 21.53
C GLY A 67 -19.54 13.01 21.79
N ILE A 68 -19.38 14.29 21.45
CA ILE A 68 -18.13 15.05 21.60
C ILE A 68 -18.34 16.36 22.37
N THR A 69 -17.27 16.90 22.95
CA THR A 69 -17.29 18.23 23.58
C THR A 69 -17.38 19.35 22.53
N LYS A 70 -17.99 20.48 22.89
CA LYS A 70 -18.08 21.69 22.06
C LYS A 70 -16.69 22.19 21.62
N GLU A 71 -15.70 22.11 22.50
CA GLU A 71 -14.31 22.51 22.26
C GLU A 71 -13.64 21.62 21.22
N ARG A 72 -13.95 20.31 21.24
CA ARG A 72 -13.49 19.36 20.21
C ARG A 72 -14.16 19.66 18.86
N LEU A 73 -15.46 19.94 18.85
CA LEU A 73 -16.20 20.30 17.63
C LEU A 73 -15.61 21.55 16.95
N PHE A 74 -15.27 22.60 17.71
CA PHE A 74 -14.61 23.79 17.15
C PHE A 74 -13.18 23.53 16.67
N ARG A 75 -12.38 22.75 17.40
CA ARG A 75 -11.04 22.34 16.93
C ARG A 75 -11.10 21.56 15.61
N MET A 76 -12.08 20.67 15.47
CA MET A 76 -12.32 19.93 14.22
C MET A 76 -12.70 20.87 13.07
N ARG A 77 -13.54 21.88 13.31
CA ARG A 77 -13.87 22.92 12.33
C ARG A 77 -12.63 23.68 11.87
N ASP A 78 -11.81 24.15 12.81
CA ASP A 78 -10.66 24.98 12.49
C ASP A 78 -9.59 24.20 11.72
N ALA A 79 -9.32 22.96 12.13
CA ALA A 79 -8.45 22.05 11.39
C ALA A 79 -8.96 21.78 9.96
N PHE A 80 -10.27 21.55 9.80
CA PHE A 80 -10.91 21.34 8.51
C PHE A 80 -10.77 22.56 7.57
N LEU A 81 -10.97 23.77 8.11
CA LEU A 81 -10.81 25.01 7.34
C LEU A 81 -9.36 25.25 6.92
N ILE A 82 -8.39 25.03 7.82
CA ILE A 82 -6.96 25.15 7.53
C ILE A 82 -6.55 24.16 6.42
N GLN A 83 -7.01 22.91 6.49
CA GLN A 83 -6.73 21.91 5.46
C GLN A 83 -7.36 22.28 4.11
N ALA A 84 -8.60 22.80 4.12
CA ALA A 84 -9.28 23.24 2.90
C ALA A 84 -8.59 24.48 2.27
N GLU A 85 -8.01 25.36 3.08
CA GLU A 85 -7.22 26.50 2.62
C GLU A 85 -5.89 26.05 2.02
N ARG A 86 -5.16 25.13 2.67
CA ARG A 86 -3.93 24.52 2.14
C ARG A 86 -4.19 23.85 0.78
N GLN A 87 -5.25 23.02 0.68
CA GLN A 87 -5.62 22.38 -0.58
C GLN A 87 -5.98 23.37 -1.70
N ARG A 88 -6.62 24.50 -1.38
CA ARG A 88 -6.91 25.55 -2.38
C ARG A 88 -5.64 26.28 -2.82
N ALA A 89 -4.71 26.53 -1.91
CA ALA A 89 -3.42 27.13 -2.24
C ALA A 89 -2.60 26.21 -3.15
N ASP A 90 -2.53 24.92 -2.83
CA ASP A 90 -1.86 23.90 -3.67
C ASP A 90 -2.51 23.79 -5.06
N GLU A 91 -3.86 23.77 -5.14
CA GLU A 91 -4.58 23.75 -6.42
C GLU A 91 -4.36 25.03 -7.24
N GLU A 92 -4.36 26.21 -6.60
CA GLU A 92 -4.03 27.48 -7.28
C GLU A 92 -2.59 27.50 -7.80
N GLU A 93 -1.64 26.99 -7.02
CA GLU A 93 -0.22 26.90 -7.39
C GLU A 93 0.02 25.96 -8.59
N VAL A 94 -0.62 24.78 -8.59
CA VAL A 94 -0.55 23.83 -9.72
C VAL A 94 -1.13 24.43 -11.00
N ILE A 95 -2.20 25.22 -10.90
CA ILE A 95 -2.80 25.87 -12.07
C ILE A 95 -1.92 27.03 -12.58
N LEU A 96 -1.20 27.73 -11.70
CA LEU A 96 -0.25 28.78 -12.07
C LEU A 96 0.91 28.25 -12.92
N LEU A 97 1.39 27.05 -12.61
CA LEU A 97 2.50 26.38 -13.29
C LEU A 97 2.11 25.77 -14.65
N ARG A 98 0.83 25.40 -14.84
CA ARG A 98 0.30 24.86 -16.10
C ARG A 98 -0.08 25.95 -17.11
N LYS A 99 0.32 25.78 -18.38
CA LYS A 99 -0.13 26.65 -19.49
C LYS A 99 -1.56 26.26 -19.89
N VAL A 100 -2.55 26.91 -19.28
CA VAL A 100 -3.97 26.80 -19.68
C VAL A 100 -4.26 27.78 -20.80
N GLY A 101 -4.88 27.31 -21.88
CA GLY A 101 -5.30 28.16 -22.99
C GLY A 101 -6.36 29.17 -22.55
N ARG A 102 -6.25 30.45 -22.96
CA ARG A 102 -7.17 31.54 -22.56
C ARG A 102 -8.65 31.21 -22.79
N ASN A 103 -8.97 30.43 -23.81
CA ASN A 103 -10.34 30.04 -24.17
C ASN A 103 -10.77 28.67 -23.63
N GLU A 104 -9.87 27.91 -23.01
CA GLU A 104 -10.17 26.60 -22.44
C GLU A 104 -11.06 26.72 -21.19
N ALA A 105 -11.73 25.62 -20.83
CA ALA A 105 -12.51 25.56 -19.60
C ALA A 105 -11.59 25.81 -18.39
N CYS A 106 -12.03 26.68 -17.48
CA CYS A 106 -11.23 27.06 -16.34
C CYS A 106 -11.03 25.84 -15.40
N PRO A 107 -9.78 25.51 -15.02
CA PRO A 107 -9.47 24.32 -14.23
C PRO A 107 -9.96 24.39 -12.77
N CYS A 108 -10.40 25.56 -12.28
CA CYS A 108 -11.13 25.66 -11.00
C CYS A 108 -12.54 25.02 -11.07
N GLY A 109 -12.95 24.58 -12.26
CA GLY A 109 -14.23 23.96 -12.53
C GLY A 109 -15.40 24.94 -12.51
N SER A 110 -15.18 26.24 -12.69
CA SER A 110 -16.30 27.20 -12.76
C SER A 110 -17.21 27.03 -13.98
N GLY A 111 -16.78 26.24 -14.97
CA GLY A 111 -17.46 26.08 -16.27
C GLY A 111 -17.28 27.28 -17.21
N LYS A 112 -16.59 28.34 -16.77
CA LYS A 112 -16.28 29.52 -17.59
C LYS A 112 -14.97 29.31 -18.37
N LYS A 113 -14.77 30.06 -19.45
CA LYS A 113 -13.47 30.16 -20.13
C LYS A 113 -12.42 30.74 -19.17
N TYR A 114 -11.19 30.25 -19.22
CA TYR A 114 -10.12 30.63 -18.29
C TYR A 114 -9.92 32.15 -18.18
N LYS A 115 -9.95 32.85 -19.34
CA LYS A 115 -9.84 34.31 -19.42
C LYS A 115 -10.94 35.12 -18.69
N HIS A 116 -12.10 34.52 -18.43
CA HIS A 116 -13.22 35.17 -17.73
C HIS A 116 -13.41 34.64 -16.31
N CYS A 117 -12.40 33.95 -15.77
CA CYS A 117 -12.48 33.34 -14.46
C CYS A 117 -11.20 33.56 -13.65
N CYS A 118 -10.23 32.66 -13.77
CA CYS A 118 -9.06 32.67 -12.90
C CYS A 118 -7.84 33.36 -13.53
N LEU A 119 -7.88 33.72 -14.82
CA LEU A 119 -6.72 34.30 -15.51
C LEU A 119 -6.15 35.54 -14.82
N GLU A 120 -6.96 36.57 -14.58
CA GLU A 120 -6.50 37.81 -13.93
C GLU A 120 -5.95 37.55 -12.54
N ARG A 121 -6.65 36.73 -11.74
CA ARG A 121 -6.20 36.34 -10.41
C ARG A 121 -4.85 35.61 -10.47
N HIS A 122 -4.66 34.72 -11.45
CA HIS A 122 -3.42 33.99 -11.62
C HIS A 122 -2.29 34.87 -12.16
N GLU A 123 -2.58 35.84 -13.03
CA GLU A 123 -1.62 36.84 -13.48
C GLU A 123 -1.16 37.72 -12.31
N MET A 124 -2.07 38.09 -11.38
CA MET A 124 -1.73 38.82 -10.16
C MET A 124 -0.86 38.01 -9.19
N VAL A 125 -1.10 36.70 -9.05
CA VAL A 125 -0.25 35.84 -8.22
C VAL A 125 1.12 35.63 -8.89
N LYS A 126 1.18 35.42 -10.21
CA LYS A 126 2.45 35.37 -10.96
C LYS A 126 3.27 36.64 -10.81
N ALA A 127 2.63 37.81 -10.83
CA ALA A 127 3.30 39.09 -10.64
C ALA A 127 3.88 39.29 -9.23
N LYS A 128 3.42 38.52 -8.24
CA LYS A 128 3.93 38.54 -6.85
C LYS A 128 4.98 37.47 -6.56
N MET A 129 5.19 36.52 -7.47
CA MET A 129 6.19 35.48 -7.35
C MET A 129 7.46 35.90 -8.08
N ASP A 130 8.62 35.49 -7.57
CA ASP A 130 9.90 35.67 -8.28
C ASP A 130 9.87 34.87 -9.59
N GLY A 131 10.15 35.55 -10.71
CA GLY A 131 10.18 34.95 -12.04
C GLY A 131 11.18 33.80 -12.14
N GLU A 132 12.33 33.91 -11.46
CA GLU A 132 13.30 32.83 -11.41
C GLU A 132 12.79 31.62 -10.63
N GLU A 133 12.04 31.84 -9.54
CA GLU A 133 11.45 30.77 -8.75
C GLU A 133 10.39 30.00 -9.54
N ILE A 134 9.54 30.71 -10.29
CA ILE A 134 8.57 30.09 -11.20
C ILE A 134 9.29 29.25 -12.26
N GLU A 135 10.33 29.78 -12.90
CA GLU A 135 11.09 29.05 -13.91
C GLU A 135 11.79 27.81 -13.35
N ARG A 136 12.40 27.91 -12.17
CA ARG A 136 12.99 26.77 -11.44
C ARG A 136 11.96 25.68 -11.17
N ARG A 137 10.76 26.03 -10.69
CA ARG A 137 9.66 25.08 -10.42
C ARG A 137 9.16 24.40 -11.70
N ILE A 138 8.96 25.15 -12.79
CA ILE A 138 8.57 24.62 -14.10
C ILE A 138 9.65 23.68 -14.66
N ALA A 139 10.93 24.06 -14.57
CA ALA A 139 12.04 23.22 -15.02
C ALA A 139 12.07 21.89 -14.27
N LYS A 140 11.88 21.94 -12.95
CA LYS A 140 11.81 20.76 -12.09
C LYS A 140 10.64 19.84 -12.43
N GLU A 141 9.43 20.36 -12.62
CA GLU A 141 8.26 19.56 -13.02
C GLU A 141 8.50 18.88 -14.38
N ARG A 142 9.09 19.60 -15.34
CA ARG A 142 9.46 19.03 -16.63
C ARG A 142 10.51 17.92 -16.50
N GLU A 143 11.51 18.11 -15.64
CA GLU A 143 12.52 17.09 -15.35
C GLU A 143 11.89 15.85 -14.70
N GLN A 144 11.02 16.04 -13.72
CA GLN A 144 10.28 14.96 -13.07
C GLN A 144 9.41 14.18 -14.06
N GLN A 145 8.69 14.88 -14.94
CA GLN A 145 7.86 14.23 -15.97
C GLN A 145 8.70 13.43 -16.96
N LYS A 146 9.86 13.96 -17.37
CA LYS A 146 10.82 13.22 -18.23
C LYS A 146 11.37 11.99 -17.51
N LEU A 147 11.71 12.11 -16.22
CA LEU A 147 12.17 10.97 -15.43
C LEU A 147 11.10 9.88 -15.35
N ILE A 148 9.84 10.24 -15.07
CA ILE A 148 8.71 9.30 -15.04
C ILE A 148 8.55 8.58 -16.39
N GLU A 149 8.64 9.30 -17.51
CA GLU A 149 8.55 8.70 -18.84
C GLU A 149 9.70 7.69 -19.09
N LEU A 150 10.93 8.03 -18.68
CA LEU A 150 12.09 7.14 -18.80
C LEU A 150 11.96 5.90 -17.90
N ILE A 151 11.45 6.06 -16.67
CA ILE A 151 11.17 4.95 -15.75
C ILE A 151 10.13 4.00 -16.36
N ASN A 152 9.01 4.53 -16.87
CA ASN A 152 7.97 3.72 -17.49
C ASN A 152 8.49 2.93 -18.69
N LYS A 153 9.24 3.58 -19.59
CA LYS A 153 9.92 2.89 -20.71
C LYS A 153 10.87 1.80 -20.23
N THR A 154 11.47 1.96 -19.05
CA THR A 154 12.37 0.95 -18.48
C THR A 154 11.58 -0.22 -17.87
N PHE A 155 10.42 0.03 -17.26
CA PHE A 155 9.49 -1.04 -16.86
C PHE A 155 8.93 -1.82 -18.06
N ASP A 156 8.70 -1.18 -19.21
CA ASP A 156 8.25 -1.89 -20.42
C ASP A 156 9.30 -2.92 -20.90
N LEU A 157 10.59 -2.67 -20.65
CA LEU A 157 11.66 -3.64 -20.92
C LEU A 157 11.56 -4.88 -20.01
N LEU A 158 11.16 -4.71 -18.75
CA LEU A 158 10.89 -5.82 -17.83
C LEU A 158 9.73 -6.68 -18.35
N ALA A 159 8.63 -6.04 -18.72
CA ALA A 159 7.44 -6.71 -19.28
C ALA A 159 7.78 -7.48 -20.58
N SER A 160 8.70 -6.94 -21.38
CA SER A 160 9.19 -7.56 -22.61
C SER A 160 10.31 -8.60 -22.39
N HIS A 161 10.58 -9.02 -21.15
CA HIS A 161 11.66 -9.95 -20.77
C HIS A 161 13.09 -9.49 -21.15
N GLN A 162 13.29 -8.20 -21.43
CA GLN A 162 14.58 -7.62 -21.81
C GLN A 162 15.38 -7.17 -20.58
N TYR A 163 15.57 -8.08 -19.62
CA TYR A 163 16.15 -7.79 -18.29
C TYR A 163 17.52 -7.10 -18.35
N GLY A 164 18.41 -7.56 -19.22
CA GLY A 164 19.74 -6.95 -19.36
C GLY A 164 19.69 -5.50 -19.88
N LYS A 165 18.73 -5.16 -20.74
CA LYS A 165 18.53 -3.77 -21.19
C LYS A 165 17.93 -2.93 -20.08
N ALA A 166 16.93 -3.45 -19.36
CA ALA A 166 16.32 -2.78 -18.21
C ALA A 166 17.38 -2.39 -17.15
N ILE A 167 18.25 -3.34 -16.78
CA ILE A 167 19.36 -3.11 -15.82
C ILE A 167 20.30 -2.01 -16.32
N ARG A 168 20.76 -2.08 -17.57
CA ARG A 168 21.68 -1.07 -18.12
C ARG A 168 21.05 0.33 -18.19
N THR A 169 19.78 0.42 -18.56
CA THR A 169 19.07 1.70 -18.63
C THR A 169 18.85 2.28 -17.23
N ALA A 170 18.37 1.48 -16.28
CA ALA A 170 18.16 1.92 -14.91
C ALA A 170 19.48 2.34 -14.23
N SER A 171 20.55 1.57 -14.40
CA SER A 171 21.88 1.90 -13.85
C SER A 171 22.41 3.24 -14.39
N ARG A 172 22.19 3.54 -15.67
CA ARG A 172 22.56 4.85 -16.24
C ARG A 172 21.76 5.99 -15.64
N LEU A 173 20.47 5.79 -15.36
CA LEU A 173 19.62 6.81 -14.75
C LEU A 173 20.00 7.05 -13.28
N LEU A 174 20.41 6.00 -12.55
CA LEU A 174 20.87 6.11 -11.16
C LEU A 174 22.13 6.97 -11.00
N ASN A 175 22.96 7.15 -12.04
CA ASN A 175 24.08 8.09 -11.99
C ASN A 175 23.61 9.55 -11.75
N ARG A 176 22.41 9.89 -12.23
CA ARG A 176 21.79 11.22 -12.05
C ARG A 176 20.79 11.24 -10.89
N TYR A 177 20.11 10.12 -10.63
CA TYR A 177 19.06 10.00 -9.61
C TYR A 177 19.37 8.84 -8.66
N PRO A 178 20.42 8.94 -7.81
CA PRO A 178 20.93 7.81 -7.03
C PRO A 178 19.94 7.25 -6.00
N ASN A 179 18.99 8.06 -5.54
CA ASN A 179 18.01 7.68 -4.52
C ASN A 179 16.63 7.29 -5.09
N GLU A 180 16.50 7.24 -6.41
CA GLU A 180 15.21 6.91 -7.05
C GLU A 180 14.91 5.40 -6.93
N ASP A 181 14.04 5.05 -5.98
CA ASP A 181 13.77 3.66 -5.63
C ASP A 181 13.11 2.85 -6.73
N ARG A 182 12.35 3.48 -7.64
CA ARG A 182 11.75 2.78 -8.78
C ARG A 182 12.83 2.23 -9.71
N LEU A 183 13.98 2.90 -9.84
CA LEU A 183 15.10 2.42 -10.66
C LEU A 183 15.83 1.25 -9.99
N HIS A 184 16.06 1.34 -8.68
CA HIS A 184 16.61 0.20 -7.92
C HIS A 184 15.68 -1.02 -7.98
N ASP A 185 14.38 -0.80 -7.89
CA ASP A 185 13.37 -1.86 -8.00
C ASP A 185 13.43 -2.54 -9.37
N ILE A 186 13.51 -1.76 -10.45
CA ILE A 186 13.69 -2.30 -11.79
C ILE A 186 14.91 -3.22 -11.86
N ILE A 187 16.04 -2.81 -11.28
CA ILE A 187 17.26 -3.62 -11.30
C ILE A 187 17.07 -4.89 -10.48
N ALA A 188 16.62 -4.79 -9.22
CA ALA A 188 16.40 -5.93 -8.36
C ALA A 188 15.43 -6.95 -8.99
N THR A 189 14.29 -6.48 -9.48
CA THR A 189 13.28 -7.29 -10.17
C THR A 189 13.85 -7.93 -11.44
N SER A 190 14.66 -7.21 -12.22
CA SER A 190 15.30 -7.75 -13.42
C SER A 190 16.29 -8.87 -13.10
N HIS A 191 17.05 -8.73 -12.01
CA HIS A 191 17.96 -9.78 -11.53
C HIS A 191 17.18 -11.01 -11.06
N LEU A 192 16.14 -10.82 -10.26
CA LEU A 192 15.27 -11.89 -9.77
C LEU A 192 14.64 -12.68 -10.93
N TYR A 193 14.04 -11.97 -11.90
CA TYR A 193 13.35 -12.60 -13.03
C TYR A 193 14.33 -13.32 -13.97
N ALA A 194 15.57 -12.82 -14.09
CA ALA A 194 16.64 -13.48 -14.82
C ALA A 194 17.32 -14.62 -14.04
N GLY A 195 16.88 -14.91 -12.81
CA GLY A 195 17.43 -15.97 -11.96
C GLY A 195 18.74 -15.66 -11.24
N ARG A 196 19.18 -14.40 -11.28
CA ARG A 196 20.32 -13.92 -10.49
C ARG A 196 19.82 -13.49 -9.10
N CYS A 197 19.30 -14.43 -8.33
CA CYS A 197 18.64 -14.15 -7.05
C CYS A 197 19.59 -13.53 -6.01
N ASP A 198 20.86 -13.91 -5.99
CA ASP A 198 21.84 -13.34 -5.06
C ASP A 198 22.04 -11.83 -5.27
N GLU A 199 22.06 -11.37 -6.52
CA GLU A 199 22.15 -9.94 -6.83
C GLU A 199 20.87 -9.20 -6.42
N ALA A 200 19.70 -9.80 -6.66
CA ALA A 200 18.43 -9.23 -6.22
C ALA A 200 18.37 -9.10 -4.69
N ILE A 201 18.78 -10.15 -3.97
CA ILE A 201 18.90 -10.15 -2.50
C ILE A 201 19.81 -9.02 -2.02
N LYS A 202 21.01 -8.90 -2.62
CA LYS A 202 21.98 -7.87 -2.25
C LYS A 202 21.41 -6.46 -2.41
N ILE A 203 20.74 -6.19 -3.54
CA ILE A 203 20.14 -4.88 -3.81
C ILE A 203 18.99 -4.61 -2.83
N CYS A 204 18.04 -5.54 -2.68
CA CYS A 204 16.88 -5.34 -1.81
C CYS A 204 17.30 -5.15 -0.34
N LYS A 205 18.26 -5.93 0.15
CA LYS A 205 18.79 -5.80 1.51
C LYS A 205 19.46 -4.42 1.71
N TRP A 206 20.30 -4.00 0.77
CA TRP A 206 20.94 -2.69 0.85
C TRP A 206 19.92 -1.55 0.81
N ARG A 207 18.94 -1.59 -0.10
CA ARG A 207 17.90 -0.56 -0.18
C ARG A 207 16.97 -0.55 1.04
N TRP A 208 16.74 -1.70 1.67
CA TRP A 208 16.01 -1.76 2.94
C TRP A 208 16.74 -1.00 4.06
N GLU A 209 18.07 -1.15 4.18
CA GLU A 209 18.87 -0.36 5.12
C GLU A 209 18.80 1.14 4.81
N VAL A 210 18.98 1.53 3.54
CA VAL A 210 18.86 2.93 3.12
C VAL A 210 17.47 3.49 3.44
N ALA A 211 16.39 2.74 3.19
CA ALA A 211 15.04 3.20 3.48
C ALA A 211 14.79 3.41 4.98
N LYS A 212 15.36 2.57 5.86
CA LYS A 212 15.29 2.78 7.32
C LYS A 212 15.99 4.07 7.71
N GLU A 213 17.20 4.25 7.22
CA GLU A 213 18.01 5.45 7.41
C GLU A 213 17.34 6.74 6.93
N GLU A 214 16.65 6.68 5.78
CA GLU A 214 15.89 7.81 5.23
C GLU A 214 14.62 8.09 6.03
N LYS A 215 13.93 7.05 6.52
CA LYS A 215 12.77 7.20 7.41
C LYS A 215 13.17 7.90 8.70
N ASP A 216 14.25 7.48 9.34
CA ASP A 216 14.73 8.09 10.59
C ASP A 216 15.15 9.55 10.38
N TYR A 217 15.83 9.82 9.26
CA TYR A 217 16.18 11.18 8.88
C TYR A 217 14.93 12.04 8.65
N PHE A 218 13.93 11.52 7.94
CA PHE A 218 12.68 12.22 7.67
C PHE A 218 11.90 12.51 8.96
N ILE A 219 11.81 11.55 9.89
CA ILE A 219 11.15 11.76 11.20
C ILE A 219 11.82 12.90 11.97
N LYS A 220 13.15 12.98 11.95
CA LYS A 220 13.91 14.00 12.68
C LYS A 220 13.89 15.38 12.02
N HIS A 221 13.86 15.46 10.68
CA HIS A 221 14.07 16.72 9.95
C HIS A 221 12.87 17.19 9.12
N GLY A 222 11.82 16.37 8.98
CA GLY A 222 10.64 16.66 8.16
C GLY A 222 10.90 16.65 6.64
N ARG A 223 12.06 16.17 6.19
CA ARG A 223 12.47 16.14 4.78
C ARG A 223 13.45 15.00 4.48
N TYR A 224 13.55 14.60 3.21
CA TYR A 224 14.54 13.62 2.73
C TYR A 224 15.94 14.24 2.61
N ARG A 225 17.00 13.40 2.61
CA ARG A 225 18.40 13.90 2.59
C ARG A 225 18.74 14.68 1.32
N ASP A 226 18.16 14.31 0.19
CA ASP A 226 18.37 14.97 -1.10
C ASP A 226 17.36 16.11 -1.38
N ALA A 227 16.49 16.44 -0.42
CA ALA A 227 15.60 17.59 -0.49
C ALA A 227 16.30 18.85 0.06
N GLU A 228 16.30 19.93 -0.72
CA GLU A 228 16.73 21.25 -0.25
C GLU A 228 15.76 21.78 0.83
N ALA A 229 16.22 22.72 1.68
CA ALA A 229 15.42 23.26 2.79
C ALA A 229 14.05 23.84 2.35
N GLU A 230 13.94 24.25 1.08
CA GLU A 230 12.76 24.89 0.50
C GLU A 230 12.14 24.08 -0.67
N LYS A 231 12.67 22.89 -1.00
CA LYS A 231 12.23 22.15 -2.19
C LYS A 231 12.17 20.64 -1.96
N PRO A 232 11.07 19.96 -2.37
CA PRO A 232 10.96 18.50 -2.23
C PRO A 232 11.99 17.76 -3.08
N SER A 233 12.29 16.51 -2.76
CA SER A 233 13.17 15.67 -3.59
C SER A 233 12.58 15.44 -4.99
N LEU A 234 13.44 15.25 -6.00
CA LEU A 234 13.05 14.68 -7.30
C LEU A 234 12.91 13.16 -7.23
N SER A 235 13.60 12.52 -6.29
CA SER A 235 13.63 11.07 -6.10
C SER A 235 12.35 10.59 -5.44
N TYR A 236 11.82 9.46 -5.92
CA TYR A 236 10.77 8.73 -5.21
C TYR A 236 11.40 7.73 -4.23
N TYR A 237 10.93 7.74 -2.98
CA TYR A 237 11.39 6.86 -1.92
C TYR A 237 10.30 5.84 -1.57
N TYR A 238 10.71 4.58 -1.47
CA TYR A 238 9.87 3.50 -0.97
C TYR A 238 9.98 3.44 0.57
N PRO A 239 8.86 3.21 1.27
CA PRO A 239 8.91 2.91 2.70
C PRO A 239 9.77 1.67 2.97
N PRO A 240 10.40 1.55 4.16
CA PRO A 240 11.19 0.37 4.53
C PRO A 240 10.43 -0.94 4.33
N MET A 241 9.11 -0.95 4.58
CA MET A 241 8.28 -2.14 4.42
C MET A 241 8.26 -2.66 2.98
N THR A 242 8.22 -1.77 1.99
CA THR A 242 8.21 -2.14 0.57
C THR A 242 9.52 -2.83 0.18
N TRP A 243 10.67 -2.33 0.67
CA TRP A 243 11.96 -2.97 0.44
C TRP A 243 12.11 -4.28 1.21
N LEU A 244 11.55 -4.38 2.42
CA LEU A 244 11.53 -5.62 3.20
C LEU A 244 10.74 -6.72 2.48
N GLN A 245 9.59 -6.40 1.89
CA GLN A 245 8.81 -7.32 1.06
C GLN A 245 9.57 -7.77 -0.19
N LYS A 246 10.22 -6.84 -0.90
CA LYS A 246 11.05 -7.18 -2.06
C LYS A 246 12.25 -8.03 -1.69
N TYR A 247 12.84 -7.79 -0.53
CA TYR A 247 13.91 -8.62 0.01
C TYR A 247 13.40 -10.05 0.29
N TRP A 248 12.23 -10.17 0.92
CA TRP A 248 11.60 -11.47 1.15
C TRP A 248 11.35 -12.25 -0.15
N ILE A 249 10.74 -11.61 -1.15
CA ILE A 249 10.51 -12.21 -2.46
C ILE A 249 11.83 -12.69 -3.09
N ALA A 250 12.91 -11.92 -2.96
CA ALA A 250 14.21 -12.31 -3.52
C ALA A 250 14.83 -13.52 -2.80
N VAL A 251 14.69 -13.59 -1.47
CA VAL A 251 15.11 -14.75 -0.66
C VAL A 251 14.31 -16.00 -1.05
N LYS A 252 12.98 -15.91 -1.06
CA LYS A 252 12.11 -17.02 -1.49
C LYS A 252 12.36 -17.41 -2.94
N GLY A 253 12.62 -16.45 -3.83
CA GLY A 253 12.96 -16.72 -5.22
C GLY A 253 14.27 -17.52 -5.39
N LYS A 254 15.23 -17.39 -4.47
CA LYS A 254 16.43 -18.25 -4.41
C LYS A 254 16.08 -19.65 -3.90
N GLU A 255 15.37 -19.73 -2.78
CA GLU A 255 14.96 -21.01 -2.17
C GLU A 255 14.11 -21.85 -3.12
N TYR A 256 13.08 -21.26 -3.72
CA TYR A 256 12.18 -21.95 -4.64
C TYR A 256 12.90 -22.45 -5.90
N ARG A 257 13.94 -21.76 -6.36
CA ARG A 257 14.81 -22.27 -7.43
C ARG A 257 15.65 -23.45 -6.98
N SER A 258 16.14 -23.46 -5.75
CA SER A 258 16.90 -24.60 -5.22
C SER A 258 16.06 -25.85 -5.02
N LEU A 259 14.74 -25.69 -4.88
CA LEU A 259 13.77 -26.79 -4.83
C LEU A 259 13.41 -27.34 -6.23
N TYR A 260 13.78 -26.63 -7.30
CA TYR A 260 13.39 -27.03 -8.66
C TYR A 260 14.02 -28.39 -9.02
N PRO A 261 13.24 -29.42 -9.40
CA PRO A 261 13.77 -30.77 -9.53
C PRO A 261 14.69 -30.94 -10.73
N GLU A 262 15.77 -31.70 -10.54
CA GLU A 262 16.68 -32.17 -11.58
C GLU A 262 16.89 -33.69 -11.44
N PRO A 263 16.51 -34.52 -12.44
CA PRO A 263 16.00 -34.15 -13.77
C PRO A 263 14.54 -33.67 -13.75
N GLN A 264 14.19 -32.82 -14.72
CA GLN A 264 12.85 -32.24 -14.85
C GLN A 264 11.82 -33.23 -15.39
N ASN A 265 10.61 -33.21 -14.83
CA ASN A 265 9.47 -33.91 -15.40
C ASN A 265 8.88 -33.10 -16.56
N ILE A 266 9.05 -33.61 -17.79
CA ILE A 266 8.67 -32.94 -19.03
C ILE A 266 7.17 -32.61 -19.09
N GLU A 267 6.32 -33.47 -18.55
CA GLU A 267 4.87 -33.28 -18.57
C GLU A 267 4.45 -32.14 -17.64
N ILE A 268 5.02 -32.08 -16.43
CA ILE A 268 4.77 -30.98 -15.49
C ILE A 268 5.29 -29.66 -16.07
N VAL A 269 6.50 -29.66 -16.65
CA VAL A 269 7.07 -28.47 -17.29
C VAL A 269 6.16 -27.96 -18.43
N LYS A 270 5.54 -28.86 -19.20
CA LYS A 270 4.59 -28.48 -20.23
C LYS A 270 3.35 -27.79 -19.64
N LEU A 271 2.74 -28.35 -18.60
CA LEU A 271 1.58 -27.75 -17.94
C LEU A 271 1.89 -26.38 -17.34
N VAL A 272 3.07 -26.23 -16.74
CA VAL A 272 3.53 -24.95 -16.19
C VAL A 272 3.72 -23.92 -17.30
N LYS A 273 4.26 -24.31 -18.46
CA LYS A 273 4.35 -23.43 -19.65
C LYS A 273 2.96 -23.06 -20.19
N ASP A 274 2.02 -24.00 -20.20
CA ASP A 274 0.64 -23.74 -20.60
C ASP A 274 -0.02 -22.72 -19.65
N LEU A 275 0.19 -22.85 -18.34
CA LEU A 275 -0.25 -21.86 -17.35
C LEU A 275 0.39 -20.49 -17.57
N GLN A 276 1.68 -20.43 -17.93
CA GLN A 276 2.39 -19.18 -18.24
C GLN A 276 1.82 -18.45 -19.45
N THR A 277 1.04 -19.11 -20.32
CA THR A 277 0.34 -18.41 -21.41
C THR A 277 -0.69 -17.39 -20.91
N ALA A 278 -1.07 -17.44 -19.62
CA ALA A 278 -1.83 -16.38 -18.95
C ALA A 278 -1.14 -15.00 -19.07
N ASP A 279 0.18 -14.96 -19.17
CA ASP A 279 0.96 -13.72 -19.20
C ASP A 279 0.98 -13.08 -20.60
N ASP A 280 0.47 -13.77 -21.62
CA ASP A 280 0.38 -13.25 -22.99
C ASP A 280 -0.71 -12.16 -23.08
N THR A 281 -0.26 -10.90 -23.13
CA THR A 281 -1.14 -9.74 -23.26
C THR A 281 -1.77 -9.58 -24.63
N GLN A 282 -1.22 -10.21 -25.69
CA GLN A 282 -1.84 -10.22 -27.01
C GLN A 282 -3.00 -11.21 -27.04
N ARG A 283 -2.83 -12.39 -26.43
CA ARG A 283 -3.90 -13.38 -26.26
C ARG A 283 -4.98 -12.90 -25.30
N PHE A 284 -4.59 -12.21 -24.23
CA PHE A 284 -5.50 -11.73 -23.19
C PHE A 284 -5.34 -10.22 -22.93
N PRO A 285 -5.97 -9.35 -23.75
CA PRO A 285 -5.82 -7.90 -23.64
C PRO A 285 -6.51 -7.29 -22.42
N GLU A 286 -7.53 -7.98 -21.89
CA GLU A 286 -8.33 -7.52 -20.76
C GLU A 286 -7.52 -7.53 -19.45
N ARG A 287 -7.80 -6.53 -18.60
CA ARG A 287 -7.10 -6.30 -17.32
C ARG A 287 -8.06 -6.46 -16.14
N GLN A 288 -7.52 -6.38 -14.93
CA GLN A 288 -8.29 -6.44 -13.68
C GLN A 288 -9.15 -7.72 -13.59
N THR A 289 -10.28 -7.66 -12.89
CA THR A 289 -11.19 -8.79 -12.67
C THR A 289 -11.62 -9.48 -13.97
N LYS A 290 -11.99 -8.71 -15.00
CA LYS A 290 -12.37 -9.27 -16.31
C LYS A 290 -11.21 -10.04 -16.95
N GLY A 291 -10.00 -9.47 -16.88
CA GLY A 291 -8.78 -10.14 -17.34
C GLY A 291 -8.47 -11.42 -16.58
N TYR A 292 -8.73 -11.45 -15.27
CA TYR A 292 -8.56 -12.63 -14.44
C TYR A 292 -9.54 -13.75 -14.82
N GLU A 293 -10.84 -13.43 -14.87
CA GLU A 293 -11.90 -14.41 -15.19
C GLU A 293 -11.70 -15.05 -16.57
N LEU A 294 -11.36 -14.25 -17.58
CA LEU A 294 -11.08 -14.77 -18.93
C LEU A 294 -9.93 -15.77 -18.95
N ARG A 295 -8.83 -15.47 -18.24
CA ARG A 295 -7.68 -16.37 -18.12
C ARG A 295 -8.03 -17.63 -17.34
N ARG A 296 -8.76 -17.47 -16.22
CA ARG A 296 -9.21 -18.60 -15.40
C ARG A 296 -10.06 -19.57 -16.21
N ASN A 297 -11.01 -19.06 -17.00
CA ASN A 297 -11.86 -19.89 -17.85
C ASN A 297 -11.06 -20.56 -18.97
N ALA A 298 -10.16 -19.82 -19.63
CA ALA A 298 -9.35 -20.34 -20.72
C ALA A 298 -8.31 -21.38 -20.28
N LEU A 299 -7.84 -21.32 -19.03
CA LEU A 299 -6.83 -22.21 -18.45
C LEU A 299 -7.43 -23.20 -17.45
N HIS A 300 -8.75 -23.32 -17.38
CA HIS A 300 -9.44 -24.16 -16.41
C HIS A 300 -8.92 -25.61 -16.46
N GLU A 301 -8.85 -26.20 -17.65
CA GLU A 301 -8.36 -27.57 -17.83
C GLU A 301 -6.90 -27.70 -17.38
N THR A 302 -6.03 -26.75 -17.71
CA THR A 302 -4.63 -26.75 -17.27
C THR A 302 -4.52 -26.69 -15.74
N ILE A 303 -5.33 -25.85 -15.08
CA ILE A 303 -5.36 -25.72 -13.63
C ILE A 303 -5.81 -27.04 -12.98
N GLU A 304 -6.86 -27.68 -13.50
CA GLU A 304 -7.36 -28.95 -12.96
C GLU A 304 -6.39 -30.11 -13.22
N GLN A 305 -5.72 -30.13 -14.37
CA GLN A 305 -4.64 -31.09 -14.64
C GLN A 305 -3.46 -30.90 -13.67
N LEU A 306 -3.09 -29.66 -13.34
CA LEU A 306 -2.06 -29.40 -12.32
C LEU A 306 -2.52 -29.93 -10.94
N LYS A 307 -3.74 -29.64 -10.51
CA LYS A 307 -4.28 -30.13 -9.22
C LYS A 307 -4.29 -31.66 -9.11
N SER A 308 -4.60 -32.38 -10.20
CA SER A 308 -4.68 -33.85 -10.20
C SER A 308 -3.34 -34.59 -10.22
N ARG A 309 -2.21 -33.90 -10.48
CA ARG A 309 -0.87 -34.51 -10.61
C ARG A 309 -0.14 -34.76 -9.28
N GLY A 310 -0.74 -34.39 -8.15
CA GLY A 310 -0.14 -34.54 -6.82
C GLY A 310 0.87 -33.43 -6.47
N ALA A 311 1.38 -33.46 -5.23
CA ALA A 311 2.16 -32.36 -4.66
C ALA A 311 3.56 -32.13 -5.29
N ASP A 312 4.05 -33.08 -6.10
CA ASP A 312 5.35 -32.97 -6.78
C ASP A 312 5.42 -31.81 -7.79
N ILE A 313 4.26 -31.24 -8.17
CA ILE A 313 4.22 -30.05 -9.03
C ILE A 313 4.60 -28.76 -8.30
N ILE A 314 4.52 -28.73 -6.96
CA ILE A 314 4.67 -27.50 -6.17
C ILE A 314 5.98 -26.78 -6.50
N PRO A 315 7.17 -27.44 -6.49
CA PRO A 315 8.43 -26.77 -6.82
C PRO A 315 8.49 -26.13 -8.20
N TYR A 316 7.72 -26.63 -9.18
CA TYR A 316 7.66 -26.06 -10.51
C TYR A 316 6.83 -24.76 -10.57
N LEU A 317 5.84 -24.61 -9.68
CA LEU A 317 4.96 -23.44 -9.60
C LEU A 317 5.54 -22.30 -8.76
N LEU A 318 6.31 -22.62 -7.72
CA LEU A 318 6.81 -21.62 -6.78
C LEU A 318 7.61 -20.47 -7.43
N PRO A 319 8.46 -20.69 -8.45
CA PRO A 319 9.11 -19.59 -9.17
C PRO A 319 8.15 -18.62 -9.86
N LEU A 320 6.94 -19.05 -10.24
CA LEU A 320 5.92 -18.17 -10.82
C LEU A 320 5.31 -17.25 -9.76
N ALA A 321 5.14 -17.74 -8.52
CA ALA A 321 4.57 -16.96 -7.43
C ALA A 321 5.45 -15.74 -7.04
N CYS A 322 6.75 -15.82 -7.24
CA CYS A 322 7.67 -14.69 -7.01
C CYS A 322 7.60 -13.60 -8.09
N ARG A 323 6.80 -13.80 -9.16
CA ARG A 323 6.67 -12.86 -10.26
C ARG A 323 5.32 -12.19 -10.22
N TYR A 324 5.33 -10.86 -10.27
CA TYR A 324 4.13 -10.08 -10.53
C TYR A 324 3.66 -10.34 -11.96
N SER A 325 2.79 -11.34 -12.11
CA SER A 325 2.38 -11.96 -13.38
C SER A 325 0.99 -12.57 -13.22
N TRP A 326 0.27 -12.77 -14.32
CA TRP A 326 -1.03 -13.42 -14.31
C TRP A 326 -0.92 -14.90 -13.93
N SER A 327 0.10 -15.59 -14.44
CA SER A 327 0.34 -16.99 -14.08
C SER A 327 0.61 -17.17 -12.58
N GLY A 328 1.36 -16.24 -11.97
CA GLY A 328 1.59 -16.20 -10.52
C GLY A 328 0.33 -16.04 -9.68
N LEU A 329 -0.74 -15.44 -10.21
CA LEU A 329 -2.01 -15.27 -9.49
C LEU A 329 -2.76 -16.59 -9.25
N PHE A 330 -2.54 -17.60 -10.11
CA PHE A 330 -3.19 -18.91 -9.99
C PHE A 330 -2.45 -19.86 -9.04
N VAL A 331 -1.21 -19.54 -8.68
CA VAL A 331 -0.39 -20.41 -7.82
C VAL A 331 -1.05 -20.67 -6.46
N PRO A 332 -1.55 -19.66 -5.71
CA PRO A 332 -2.20 -19.90 -4.43
C PRO A 332 -3.39 -20.88 -4.49
N GLU A 333 -4.24 -20.80 -5.53
CA GLU A 333 -5.37 -21.70 -5.74
C GLU A 333 -4.92 -23.15 -5.96
N ILE A 334 -3.83 -23.34 -6.69
CA ILE A 334 -3.30 -24.68 -6.96
C ILE A 334 -2.63 -25.25 -5.69
N LEU A 335 -1.86 -24.42 -4.98
CA LEU A 335 -1.19 -24.85 -3.74
C LEU A 335 -2.19 -25.24 -2.65
N SER A 336 -3.30 -24.51 -2.51
CA SER A 336 -4.30 -24.78 -1.46
C SER A 336 -4.98 -26.15 -1.61
N HIS A 337 -4.97 -26.73 -2.81
CA HIS A 337 -5.50 -28.07 -3.06
C HIS A 337 -4.70 -29.18 -2.35
N PHE A 338 -3.37 -29.04 -2.23
CA PHE A 338 -2.52 -30.14 -1.78
C PHE A 338 -2.42 -30.31 -0.26
N LYS A 339 -2.57 -29.22 0.51
CA LYS A 339 -2.52 -29.23 1.99
C LYS A 339 -1.29 -29.94 2.60
N THR A 340 -0.19 -30.02 1.86
CA THR A 340 1.12 -30.49 2.34
C THR A 340 1.85 -29.40 3.12
N GLU A 341 2.84 -29.79 3.94
CA GLU A 341 3.73 -28.84 4.63
C GLU A 341 4.34 -27.81 3.68
N LEU A 342 4.84 -28.24 2.52
CA LEU A 342 5.43 -27.33 1.54
C LEU A 342 4.40 -26.35 0.98
N SER A 343 3.18 -26.81 0.65
CA SER A 343 2.13 -25.90 0.16
C SER A 343 1.68 -24.89 1.22
N VAL A 344 1.49 -25.31 2.47
CA VAL A 344 1.04 -24.41 3.55
C VAL A 344 2.11 -23.36 3.84
N ARG A 345 3.38 -23.76 3.97
CA ARG A 345 4.50 -22.83 4.13
C ARG A 345 4.62 -21.87 2.95
N SER A 346 4.46 -22.37 1.73
CA SER A 346 4.52 -21.53 0.53
C SER A 346 3.37 -20.51 0.48
N LEU A 347 2.16 -20.87 0.95
CA LEU A 347 1.06 -19.91 1.06
C LEU A 347 1.36 -18.84 2.11
N ILE A 348 1.96 -19.19 3.24
CA ILE A 348 2.44 -18.21 4.24
C ILE A 348 3.47 -17.28 3.59
N ASP A 349 4.46 -17.81 2.90
CA ASP A 349 5.51 -17.04 2.24
C ASP A 349 4.92 -16.07 1.20
N ILE A 350 3.99 -16.54 0.36
CA ILE A 350 3.31 -15.74 -0.69
C ILE A 350 2.42 -14.65 -0.07
N SER A 351 1.79 -14.92 1.08
CA SER A 351 0.98 -13.92 1.78
C SER A 351 1.78 -12.67 2.19
N MET A 352 3.11 -12.81 2.30
CA MET A 352 4.04 -11.75 2.66
C MET A 352 4.59 -10.99 1.43
N PHE A 353 4.25 -11.39 0.20
CA PHE A 353 4.78 -10.76 -1.03
C PHE A 353 4.19 -9.38 -1.30
N GLY A 354 3.03 -9.04 -0.73
CA GLY A 354 2.37 -7.75 -0.96
C GLY A 354 1.71 -7.62 -2.34
N PHE A 355 1.66 -8.70 -3.13
CA PHE A 355 0.84 -8.76 -4.34
C PHE A 355 -0.63 -8.86 -3.93
N SER A 356 -1.41 -7.79 -4.09
CA SER A 356 -2.73 -7.65 -3.47
C SER A 356 -3.65 -8.87 -3.66
N TYR A 357 -3.70 -9.42 -4.87
CA TYR A 357 -4.53 -10.61 -5.15
C TYR A 357 -3.91 -11.89 -4.59
N ALA A 358 -2.67 -12.23 -5.01
CA ALA A 358 -2.04 -13.49 -4.61
C ALA A 358 -1.84 -13.59 -3.09
N SER A 359 -1.46 -12.49 -2.44
CA SER A 359 -1.29 -12.44 -0.98
C SER A 359 -2.63 -12.63 -0.28
N GLY A 360 -3.68 -11.93 -0.73
CA GLY A 360 -5.03 -12.07 -0.17
C GLY A 360 -5.62 -13.46 -0.38
N ALA A 361 -5.44 -14.05 -1.57
CA ALA A 361 -5.85 -15.42 -1.86
C ALA A 361 -5.14 -16.42 -0.95
N SER A 362 -3.82 -16.26 -0.74
CA SER A 362 -3.07 -17.10 0.19
C SER A 362 -3.60 -17.01 1.62
N LEU A 363 -3.87 -15.80 2.14
CA LEU A 363 -4.46 -15.64 3.48
C LEU A 363 -5.83 -16.30 3.57
N HIS A 364 -6.69 -16.10 2.56
CA HIS A 364 -8.00 -16.73 2.51
C HIS A 364 -7.92 -18.26 2.54
N TYR A 365 -7.04 -18.87 1.74
CA TYR A 365 -6.87 -20.32 1.75
C TYR A 365 -6.29 -20.84 3.07
N LEU A 366 -5.42 -20.07 3.73
CA LEU A 366 -4.94 -20.40 5.08
C LEU A 366 -6.07 -20.34 6.12
N GLU A 367 -6.99 -19.38 6.00
CA GLU A 367 -8.18 -19.31 6.86
C GLU A 367 -9.12 -20.50 6.65
N GLU A 368 -9.36 -20.91 5.40
CA GLU A 368 -10.19 -22.08 5.07
C GLU A 368 -9.62 -23.40 5.62
N MET A 369 -8.30 -23.48 5.80
CA MET A 369 -7.64 -24.64 6.41
C MET A 369 -7.82 -24.71 7.93
N GLY A 370 -8.31 -23.63 8.58
CA GLY A 370 -8.69 -23.65 10.00
C GLY A 370 -7.52 -23.90 10.96
N GLU A 371 -7.75 -24.68 12.01
CA GLU A 371 -6.77 -24.89 13.09
C GLU A 371 -5.46 -25.53 12.62
N ASP A 372 -5.49 -26.30 11.53
CA ASP A 372 -4.35 -27.04 10.98
C ASP A 372 -3.18 -26.13 10.56
N VAL A 373 -3.43 -24.84 10.27
CA VAL A 373 -2.35 -23.91 9.86
C VAL A 373 -1.56 -23.32 11.04
N ILE A 374 -2.09 -23.41 12.27
CA ILE A 374 -1.52 -22.73 13.43
C ILE A 374 -0.09 -23.18 13.74
N PRO A 375 0.26 -24.48 13.70
CA PRO A 375 1.65 -24.91 13.89
C PRO A 375 2.60 -24.29 12.86
N PHE A 376 2.16 -24.11 11.61
CA PHE A 376 2.96 -23.50 10.55
C PHE A 376 3.10 -21.99 10.73
N ILE A 377 2.06 -21.30 11.19
CA ILE A 377 2.14 -19.88 11.54
C ILE A 377 3.09 -19.67 12.73
N LYS A 378 2.99 -20.51 13.76
CA LYS A 378 3.90 -20.49 14.91
C LYS A 378 5.36 -20.71 14.47
N ASP A 379 5.58 -21.72 13.62
CA ASP A 379 6.88 -22.02 13.02
C ASP A 379 7.42 -20.85 12.19
N ALA A 380 6.56 -20.16 11.43
CA ALA A 380 6.92 -18.97 10.69
C ALA A 380 7.44 -17.86 11.61
N PHE A 381 6.84 -17.60 12.78
CA PHE A 381 7.36 -16.62 13.76
C PHE A 381 8.63 -17.09 14.50
N SER A 382 8.93 -18.39 14.49
CA SER A 382 10.18 -18.91 15.07
C SER A 382 11.40 -18.68 14.16
N ARG A 383 11.17 -18.49 12.86
CA ARG A 383 12.20 -18.30 11.82
C ARG A 383 12.09 -16.92 11.19
N ASP A 384 13.13 -16.51 10.46
CA ASP A 384 13.08 -15.33 9.58
C ASP A 384 12.59 -14.05 10.28
N LYS A 385 13.02 -13.83 11.54
CA LYS A 385 12.52 -12.75 12.41
C LYS A 385 12.67 -11.35 11.82
N THR A 386 13.69 -11.14 10.99
CA THR A 386 13.88 -9.91 10.22
C THR A 386 12.64 -9.52 9.40
N PHE A 387 11.84 -10.51 8.99
CA PHE A 387 10.64 -10.33 8.18
C PHE A 387 9.34 -10.35 9.00
N ASP A 388 9.39 -10.39 10.34
CA ASP A 388 8.19 -10.32 11.18
C ASP A 388 7.30 -9.11 10.88
N PRO A 389 7.82 -7.89 10.59
CA PRO A 389 6.97 -6.75 10.26
C PRO A 389 6.04 -6.95 9.05
N ILE A 390 6.30 -7.92 8.17
CA ILE A 390 5.46 -8.25 7.02
C ILE A 390 4.58 -9.50 7.25
N LYS A 391 4.62 -10.13 8.42
CA LYS A 391 3.78 -11.28 8.81
C LYS A 391 2.40 -10.87 9.33
N THR A 392 2.02 -9.60 9.23
CA THR A 392 0.74 -9.08 9.75
C THR A 392 -0.49 -9.75 9.13
N GLY A 393 -0.40 -10.18 7.87
CA GLY A 393 -1.44 -10.95 7.20
C GLY A 393 -1.75 -12.26 7.93
N ILE A 394 -0.73 -13.06 8.28
CA ILE A 394 -0.94 -14.33 8.99
C ILE A 394 -1.38 -14.14 10.45
N VAL A 395 -1.11 -12.99 11.08
CA VAL A 395 -1.72 -12.63 12.37
C VAL A 395 -3.24 -12.43 12.21
N SER A 396 -3.68 -11.87 11.09
CA SER A 396 -5.12 -11.69 10.80
C SER A 396 -5.84 -13.02 10.66
N VAL A 397 -5.18 -14.00 10.03
CA VAL A 397 -5.68 -15.38 9.86
C VAL A 397 -5.99 -15.99 11.23
N LEU A 398 -5.10 -15.85 12.21
CA LEU A 398 -5.33 -16.34 13.58
C LEU A 398 -6.60 -15.75 14.22
N GLY A 399 -6.84 -14.45 14.03
CA GLY A 399 -8.04 -13.75 14.52
C GLY A 399 -9.32 -14.08 13.76
N ASN A 400 -9.22 -14.66 12.56
CA ASN A 400 -10.35 -15.10 11.75
C ASN A 400 -10.70 -16.58 12.02
N ILE A 401 -9.70 -17.43 12.29
CA ILE A 401 -9.91 -18.85 12.65
C ILE A 401 -10.61 -19.00 14.01
N ARG A 402 -10.28 -18.12 14.97
CA ARG A 402 -10.93 -18.04 16.31
C ARG A 402 -10.99 -19.36 17.10
N THR A 403 -9.92 -20.14 17.10
CA THR A 403 -9.80 -21.33 17.95
C THR A 403 -9.04 -21.01 19.24
N HIS A 404 -9.08 -21.92 20.21
CA HIS A 404 -8.30 -21.77 21.44
C HIS A 404 -6.79 -21.67 21.15
N SER A 405 -6.28 -22.53 20.27
CA SER A 405 -4.88 -22.49 19.85
C SER A 405 -4.50 -21.17 19.16
N SER A 406 -5.41 -20.56 18.40
CA SER A 406 -5.13 -19.27 17.75
C SER A 406 -5.16 -18.11 18.75
N TYR A 407 -6.04 -18.18 19.75
CA TYR A 407 -6.06 -17.26 20.88
C TYR A 407 -4.75 -17.30 21.69
N GLU A 408 -4.30 -18.50 22.08
CA GLU A 408 -3.04 -18.66 22.83
C GLU A 408 -1.84 -18.11 22.05
N LEU A 409 -1.77 -18.40 20.75
CA LEU A 409 -0.70 -17.87 19.90
C LEU A 409 -0.76 -16.33 19.83
N LEU A 410 -1.95 -15.74 19.68
CA LEU A 410 -2.12 -14.29 19.67
C LEU A 410 -1.73 -13.63 21.00
N ILE A 411 -2.04 -14.26 22.14
CA ILE A 411 -1.57 -13.79 23.45
C ILE A 411 -0.04 -13.78 23.48
N SER A 412 0.62 -14.83 23.00
CA SER A 412 2.09 -14.86 22.94
C SER A 412 2.68 -13.78 22.04
N LEU A 413 1.97 -13.38 20.97
CA LEU A 413 2.40 -12.33 20.05
C LEU A 413 2.25 -10.91 20.63
N LEU A 414 1.55 -10.72 21.75
CA LEU A 414 1.52 -9.44 22.46
C LEU A 414 2.89 -9.06 23.05
N GLU A 415 3.75 -10.05 23.31
CA GLU A 415 5.14 -9.85 23.80
C GLU A 415 6.16 -9.65 22.68
N HIS A 416 5.73 -9.69 21.42
CA HIS A 416 6.62 -9.57 20.27
C HIS A 416 7.40 -8.24 20.26
N GLU A 417 8.62 -8.24 19.71
CA GLU A 417 9.50 -7.06 19.67
C GLU A 417 8.99 -5.97 18.70
N SER A 418 8.37 -6.40 17.60
CA SER A 418 7.80 -5.52 16.57
C SER A 418 6.48 -4.90 17.03
N PRO A 419 6.37 -3.57 17.16
CA PRO A 419 5.12 -2.87 17.46
C PRO A 419 4.01 -3.19 16.46
N HIS A 420 4.37 -3.40 15.19
CA HIS A 420 3.41 -3.80 14.17
C HIS A 420 2.76 -5.15 14.50
N ILE A 421 3.54 -6.16 14.90
CA ILE A 421 2.98 -7.46 15.27
C ILE A 421 2.08 -7.35 16.50
N VAL A 422 2.50 -6.61 17.53
CA VAL A 422 1.70 -6.39 18.75
C VAL A 422 0.37 -5.70 18.43
N ASN A 423 0.38 -4.66 17.60
CA ASN A 423 -0.82 -3.94 17.17
C ASN A 423 -1.80 -4.86 16.43
N TRP A 424 -1.31 -5.65 15.48
CA TRP A 424 -2.14 -6.62 14.74
C TRP A 424 -2.65 -7.75 15.64
N ALA A 425 -1.83 -8.23 16.59
CA ALA A 425 -2.23 -9.26 17.54
C ALA A 425 -3.34 -8.77 18.48
N GLY A 426 -3.21 -7.55 19.02
CA GLY A 426 -4.25 -6.92 19.82
C GLY A 426 -5.55 -6.71 19.06
N GLY A 427 -5.47 -6.21 17.81
CA GLY A 427 -6.64 -6.09 16.93
C GLY A 427 -7.31 -7.44 16.64
N ALA A 428 -6.52 -8.50 16.44
CA ALA A 428 -7.02 -9.85 16.22
C ALA A 428 -7.65 -10.46 17.49
N LEU A 429 -7.08 -10.24 18.68
CA LEU A 429 -7.67 -10.65 19.97
C LEU A 429 -9.01 -9.99 20.22
N GLY A 430 -9.19 -8.72 19.82
CA GLY A 430 -10.47 -8.02 19.90
C GLY A 430 -11.63 -8.75 19.19
N LYS A 431 -11.34 -9.59 18.19
CA LYS A 431 -12.36 -10.40 17.48
C LYS A 431 -12.92 -11.55 18.30
N PHE A 432 -12.23 -11.96 19.38
CA PHE A 432 -12.69 -13.02 20.28
C PHE A 432 -13.69 -12.51 21.31
N GLY A 433 -13.68 -11.20 21.61
CA GLY A 433 -14.55 -10.65 22.65
C GLY A 433 -14.19 -11.09 24.08
N ASN A 434 -13.06 -11.77 24.29
CA ASN A 434 -12.67 -12.26 25.62
C ASN A 434 -12.01 -11.14 26.45
N VAL A 435 -12.71 -10.70 27.50
CA VAL A 435 -12.24 -9.67 28.45
C VAL A 435 -10.99 -10.09 29.22
N GLU A 436 -10.69 -11.38 29.34
CA GLU A 436 -9.47 -11.88 29.99
C GLU A 436 -8.18 -11.43 29.27
N ALA A 437 -8.27 -11.08 27.98
CA ALA A 437 -7.15 -10.54 27.23
C ALA A 437 -6.77 -9.10 27.63
N LEU A 438 -7.70 -8.35 28.27
CA LEU A 438 -7.55 -6.90 28.52
C LEU A 438 -6.26 -6.52 29.25
N PRO A 439 -5.87 -7.17 30.37
CA PRO A 439 -4.64 -6.79 31.08
C PRO A 439 -3.40 -6.94 30.21
N TYR A 440 -3.31 -8.03 29.44
CA TYR A 440 -2.20 -8.29 28.52
C TYR A 440 -2.18 -7.27 27.37
N MET A 441 -3.34 -6.97 26.79
CA MET A 441 -3.45 -6.01 25.69
C MET A 441 -3.10 -4.59 26.14
N ILE A 442 -3.54 -4.15 27.32
CA ILE A 442 -3.22 -2.83 27.87
C ILE A 442 -1.71 -2.72 28.11
N ALA A 443 -1.10 -3.69 28.79
CA ALA A 443 0.32 -3.69 29.07
C ALA A 443 1.16 -3.69 27.77
N ALA A 444 0.77 -4.52 26.80
CA ALA A 444 1.43 -4.57 25.50
C ALA A 444 1.30 -3.25 24.71
N ASN A 445 0.13 -2.61 24.75
CA ASN A 445 -0.12 -1.34 24.09
C ASN A 445 0.68 -0.18 24.70
N GLU A 446 0.76 -0.12 26.04
CA GLU A 446 1.60 0.85 26.74
C GLU A 446 3.09 0.65 26.40
N ARG A 447 3.56 -0.61 26.35
CA ARG A 447 4.95 -0.95 26.00
C ARG A 447 5.35 -0.46 24.61
N ILE A 448 4.44 -0.52 23.63
CA ILE A 448 4.72 -0.09 22.25
C ILE A 448 4.42 1.40 22.00
N GLY A 449 3.92 2.13 22.99
CA GLY A 449 3.63 3.56 22.90
C GLY A 449 2.27 3.91 22.26
N GLY A 450 1.33 2.97 22.19
CA GLY A 450 -0.01 3.18 21.65
C GLY A 450 -0.10 2.97 20.13
N GLU A 451 -1.05 2.15 19.69
CA GLU A 451 -1.33 1.92 18.27
C GLU A 451 -2.84 1.72 18.02
N HIS A 452 -3.33 2.19 16.86
CA HIS A 452 -4.77 2.33 16.59
C HIS A 452 -5.59 1.04 16.75
N MET A 453 -5.12 -0.12 16.24
CA MET A 453 -5.97 -1.32 16.21
C MET A 453 -6.10 -1.99 17.57
N ILE A 454 -5.00 -2.06 18.32
CA ILE A 454 -5.02 -2.56 19.70
C ILE A 454 -5.78 -1.60 20.62
N ASP A 455 -5.65 -0.28 20.43
CA ASP A 455 -6.45 0.73 21.15
C ASP A 455 -7.95 0.53 20.93
N GLU A 456 -8.37 0.41 19.66
CA GLU A 456 -9.78 0.21 19.30
C GLU A 456 -10.32 -1.10 19.90
N ALA A 457 -9.52 -2.17 19.88
CA ALA A 457 -9.88 -3.45 20.46
C ALA A 457 -10.03 -3.38 21.99
N ILE A 458 -9.09 -2.72 22.69
CA ILE A 458 -9.16 -2.48 24.14
C ILE A 458 -10.44 -1.70 24.49
N GLN A 459 -10.73 -0.62 23.75
CA GLN A 459 -11.92 0.20 24.01
C GLN A 459 -13.22 -0.60 23.81
N LYS A 460 -13.27 -1.48 22.81
CA LYS A 460 -14.42 -2.37 22.59
C LYS A 460 -14.57 -3.36 23.74
N LEU A 461 -13.49 -4.01 24.18
CA LEU A 461 -13.53 -4.98 25.26
C LEU A 461 -13.87 -4.35 26.62
N LYS A 462 -13.39 -3.14 26.91
CA LYS A 462 -13.78 -2.40 28.14
C LYS A 462 -15.30 -2.15 28.20
N LYS A 463 -15.91 -1.78 27.07
CA LYS A 463 -17.37 -1.60 27.00
C LYS A 463 -18.13 -2.90 27.26
N VAL A 464 -17.57 -4.06 26.88
CA VAL A 464 -18.18 -5.37 27.19
C VAL A 464 -18.04 -5.66 28.68
N GLN A 465 -16.87 -5.42 29.26
CA GLN A 465 -16.62 -5.59 30.70
C GLN A 465 -17.52 -4.70 31.58
N ASP A 466 -17.86 -3.50 31.13
CA ASP A 466 -18.75 -2.59 31.87
C ASP A 466 -20.25 -2.99 31.78
N LEU A 467 -20.60 -3.93 30.90
CA LEU A 467 -21.97 -4.43 30.70
C LEU A 467 -22.27 -5.75 31.42
N ASP A 468 -21.23 -6.49 31.80
CA ASP A 468 -21.27 -7.74 32.59
C ASP A 468 -21.11 -7.45 34.08
#